data_AF-A0A9D7QFG1-F1
#
_entry.id   AF-A0A9D7QFG1-F1
#
_cell.length_a   1.000
_cell.length_b   1.000
_cell.length_c   1.000
_cell.angle_alpha   90.00
_cell.angle_beta   90.00
_cell.angle_gamma   90.00
#
_symmetry.space_group_name_H-M   'P 1'
#
loop_
_entity.id
_entity.type
_entity.pdbx_description
1 polymer ?
#
loop_
_entity_poly.entity_id
_entity_poly.type
_entity_poly.pdbx_seq_one_letter_code
_entity_poly.pdbx_strand_id
1 'polypeptide(L)'
;MNFHQLILNRTALLRQARLANLAYAWQRLDAFATRIHRARLHGQVTLRLPDPEADRPWPVLLALEGSQSVIEEYFLDDEIAELADILAFLSDNHQVAEFTFPLEELAGHYLPGLQHELGEAGIHVGQTSPSPEDSSRGHN
;
A
#
# COMPACT_ATOMS: atom_id res chain seq x y z
N MET A 1 -32.98 19.30 12.02
CA MET A 1 -31.89 18.40 11.61
C MET A 1 -32.16 17.02 12.20
N ASN A 2 -32.28 15.99 11.36
CA ASN A 2 -32.78 14.68 11.78
C ASN A 2 -31.60 13.72 12.03
N PHE A 3 -31.55 13.12 13.22
CA PHE A 3 -30.50 12.20 13.67
C PHE A 3 -30.23 11.06 12.67
N HIS A 4 -31.27 10.61 11.96
CA HIS A 4 -31.16 9.59 10.90
C HIS A 4 -30.29 10.05 9.71
N GLN A 5 -30.39 11.33 9.32
CA GLN A 5 -29.54 11.90 8.26
C GLN A 5 -28.07 12.00 8.70
N LEU A 6 -27.81 12.29 9.98
CA LEU A 6 -26.46 12.32 10.53
C LEU A 6 -25.82 10.93 10.54
N ILE A 7 -26.58 9.88 10.88
CA ILE A 7 -26.09 8.50 10.85
C ILE A 7 -25.79 8.06 9.40
N LEU A 8 -26.71 8.30 8.46
CA LEU A 8 -26.51 7.94 7.06
C LEU A 8 -25.27 8.65 6.46
N ASN A 9 -25.09 9.94 6.77
CA ASN A 9 -23.92 10.69 6.32
C ASN A 9 -22.62 10.12 6.92
N ARG A 10 -22.63 9.71 8.19
CA ARG A 10 -21.46 9.09 8.83
C ARG A 10 -21.07 7.80 8.12
N THR A 11 -22.02 6.91 7.83
CA THR A 11 -21.73 5.64 7.16
C THR A 11 -21.19 5.86 5.74
N ALA A 12 -21.76 6.81 5.00
CA ALA A 12 -21.28 7.17 3.67
C ALA A 12 -19.84 7.71 3.71
N LEU A 13 -19.54 8.59 4.66
CA LEU A 13 -18.19 9.15 4.85
C LEU A 13 -17.16 8.07 5.22
N LEU A 14 -17.50 7.16 6.13
CA LEU A 14 -16.62 6.05 6.50
C LEU A 14 -16.33 5.13 5.32
N ARG A 15 -17.35 4.84 4.50
CA ARG A 15 -17.19 4.04 3.28
C ARG A 15 -16.27 4.74 2.28
N GLN A 16 -16.46 6.04 2.06
CA GLN A 16 -15.61 6.83 1.15
C GLN A 16 -14.17 6.88 1.64
N ALA A 17 -13.94 7.10 2.93
CA ALA A 17 -12.61 7.08 3.53
C ALA A 17 -11.92 5.73 3.35
N ARG A 18 -12.64 4.61 3.57
CA ARG A 18 -12.10 3.26 3.33
C ARG A 18 -11.71 3.06 1.86
N LEU A 19 -12.56 3.45 0.92
CA LEU A 19 -12.25 3.34 -0.52
C LEU A 19 -11.05 4.19 -0.93
N ALA A 20 -10.93 5.39 -0.37
CA ALA A 20 -9.75 6.24 -0.60
C ALA A 20 -8.47 5.58 -0.07
N ASN A 21 -8.52 4.99 1.13
CA ASN A 21 -7.38 4.27 1.70
C ASN A 21 -7.02 3.01 0.89
N LEU A 22 -8.01 2.28 0.38
CA LEU A 22 -7.78 1.13 -0.51
C LEU A 22 -7.11 1.55 -1.83
N ALA A 23 -7.58 2.64 -2.45
CA ALA A 23 -7.00 3.17 -3.67
C ALA A 23 -5.54 3.64 -3.44
N TYR A 24 -5.30 4.29 -2.31
CA TYR A 24 -3.97 4.69 -1.87
C TYR A 24 -3.04 3.49 -1.68
N ALA A 25 -3.50 2.48 -0.91
CA ALA A 25 -2.75 1.25 -0.68
C ALA A 25 -2.40 0.55 -2.00
N TRP A 26 -3.35 0.45 -2.93
CA TRP A 26 -3.11 -0.14 -4.25
C TRP A 26 -2.01 0.61 -5.00
N GLN A 27 -2.11 1.94 -5.08
CA GLN A 27 -1.14 2.76 -5.80
C GLN A 27 0.27 2.64 -5.21
N ARG A 28 0.39 2.64 -3.89
CA ARG A 28 1.67 2.55 -3.20
C ARG A 28 2.29 1.16 -3.33
N LEU A 29 1.50 0.10 -3.20
CA LEU A 29 1.97 -1.27 -3.42
C LEU A 29 2.41 -1.52 -4.87
N ASP A 30 1.70 -0.97 -5.85
CA ASP A 30 2.10 -1.04 -7.26
C ASP A 30 3.44 -0.32 -7.51
N ALA A 31 3.64 0.85 -6.87
CA ALA A 31 4.90 1.58 -6.93
C ALA A 31 6.05 0.79 -6.28
N PHE A 32 5.83 0.18 -5.11
CA PHE A 32 6.81 -0.69 -4.45
C PHE A 32 7.16 -1.89 -5.31
N ALA A 33 6.16 -2.58 -5.86
CA ALA A 33 6.36 -3.74 -6.71
C ALA A 33 7.13 -3.40 -8.00
N THR A 34 6.79 -2.27 -8.63
CA THR A 34 7.51 -1.76 -9.79
C THR A 34 8.99 -1.51 -9.46
N ARG A 35 9.27 -0.92 -8.29
CA ARG A 35 10.64 -0.67 -7.83
C ARG A 35 11.40 -1.98 -7.58
N ILE A 36 10.80 -2.89 -6.80
CA ILE A 36 11.34 -4.22 -6.49
C ILE A 36 11.71 -4.95 -7.79
N HIS A 37 10.80 -4.96 -8.76
CA HIS A 37 11.03 -5.60 -10.05
C HIS A 37 12.15 -4.94 -10.86
N ARG A 38 12.17 -3.60 -10.95
CA ARG A 38 13.21 -2.85 -11.68
C ARG A 38 14.59 -3.02 -11.08
N ALA A 39 14.69 -3.02 -9.75
CA ALA A 39 15.92 -3.23 -9.01
C ALA A 39 16.29 -4.72 -8.88
N ARG A 40 15.44 -5.64 -9.37
CA ARG A 40 15.59 -7.10 -9.27
C ARG A 40 15.82 -7.56 -7.83
N LEU A 41 15.16 -6.90 -6.89
CA LEU A 41 15.22 -7.30 -5.49
C LEU A 41 14.42 -8.58 -5.31
N HIS A 42 14.99 -9.53 -4.57
CA HIS A 42 14.39 -10.84 -4.35
C HIS A 42 14.82 -11.39 -2.99
N GLY A 43 14.05 -12.34 -2.48
CA GLY A 43 14.34 -13.07 -1.25
C GLY A 43 13.36 -12.77 -0.13
N GLN A 44 13.43 -13.60 0.90
CA GLN A 44 12.63 -13.47 2.10
C GLN A 44 13.00 -12.24 2.92
N VAL A 45 11.98 -11.46 3.30
CA VAL A 45 12.10 -10.31 4.20
C VAL A 45 11.10 -10.42 5.34
N THR A 46 11.43 -9.81 6.47
CA THR A 46 10.51 -9.59 7.58
C THR A 46 10.35 -8.09 7.82
N LEU A 47 9.12 -7.60 7.65
CA LEU A 47 8.72 -6.27 8.08
C LEU A 47 8.21 -6.35 9.51
N ARG A 48 8.92 -5.70 10.42
CA ARG A 48 8.53 -5.61 11.83
C ARG A 48 7.81 -4.31 12.08
N LEU A 49 6.62 -4.36 12.68
CA LEU A 49 5.87 -3.17 13.06
C LEU A 49 6.48 -2.49 14.30
N PRO A 50 6.14 -1.21 14.55
CA PRO A 50 6.49 -0.54 15.80
C PRO A 50 5.91 -1.30 16.99
N ASP A 51 6.72 -1.44 18.03
CA ASP A 51 6.34 -2.07 19.29
C ASP A 51 6.87 -1.21 20.44
N PRO A 52 5.99 -0.50 21.16
CA PRO A 52 6.39 0.35 22.28
C PRO A 52 6.89 -0.46 23.49
N GLU A 53 6.45 -1.71 23.66
CA GLU A 53 6.88 -2.57 24.78
C GLU A 53 8.28 -3.16 24.52
N ALA A 54 8.63 -3.36 23.25
CA ALA A 54 9.94 -3.85 22.83
C ALA A 54 10.95 -2.74 22.47
N ASP A 55 10.68 -1.48 22.87
CA ASP A 55 11.51 -0.29 22.58
C ASP A 55 11.82 -0.13 21.07
N ARG A 56 10.83 -0.47 20.22
CA ARG A 56 10.91 -0.33 18.77
C ARG A 56 9.94 0.76 18.31
N PRO A 57 10.36 2.04 18.31
CA PRO A 57 9.47 3.14 17.94
C PRO A 57 9.16 3.21 16.44
N TRP A 58 9.94 2.52 15.59
CA TRP A 58 9.84 2.58 14.13
C TRP A 58 9.80 1.20 13.51
N PRO A 59 9.08 1.01 12.39
CA PRO A 59 9.09 -0.25 11.67
C PRO A 59 10.44 -0.47 10.99
N VAL A 60 10.80 -1.74 10.80
CA VAL A 60 12.08 -2.11 10.20
C VAL A 60 11.86 -3.25 9.21
N LEU A 61 12.44 -3.13 8.02
CA LEU A 61 12.47 -4.18 7.01
C LEU A 61 13.81 -4.92 7.05
N LEU A 62 13.77 -6.21 7.36
CA LEU A 62 14.96 -7.06 7.52
C LEU A 62 15.02 -8.12 6.42
N ALA A 63 16.15 -8.20 5.72
CA ALA A 63 16.48 -9.31 4.84
C ALA A 63 16.74 -10.58 5.66
N LEU A 64 15.96 -11.63 5.42
CA LEU A 64 16.28 -12.99 5.87
C LEU A 64 17.16 -13.72 4.85
N GLU A 65 17.02 -13.36 3.58
CA GLU A 65 17.84 -13.83 2.47
C GLU A 65 18.35 -12.66 1.64
N GLY A 66 19.53 -12.79 1.04
CA GLY A 66 20.15 -11.72 0.25
C GLY A 66 20.95 -10.73 1.10
N SER A 67 20.93 -9.45 0.72
CA SER A 67 21.73 -8.40 1.35
C SER A 67 20.87 -7.28 1.91
N GLN A 68 20.95 -7.08 3.22
CA GLN A 68 20.28 -5.98 3.92
C GLN A 68 20.66 -4.61 3.34
N SER A 69 21.95 -4.39 3.04
CA SER A 69 22.42 -3.11 2.50
C SER A 69 21.83 -2.78 1.13
N VAL A 70 21.48 -3.79 0.34
CA VAL A 70 20.78 -3.57 -0.93
C VAL A 70 19.35 -3.10 -0.67
N ILE A 71 18.65 -3.65 0.32
CA ILE A 71 17.30 -3.18 0.68
C ILE A 71 17.35 -1.71 1.11
N GLU A 72 18.30 -1.36 2.00
CA GLU A 72 18.48 0.00 2.53
C GLU A 72 18.84 1.04 1.45
N GLU A 73 19.42 0.61 0.32
CA GLU A 73 19.68 1.51 -0.82
C GLU A 73 18.40 1.89 -1.57
N TYR A 74 17.39 1.00 -1.61
CA TYR A 74 16.18 1.18 -2.41
C TYR A 74 14.94 1.58 -1.59
N PHE A 75 14.99 1.46 -0.27
CA PHE A 75 13.89 1.77 0.63
C PHE A 75 14.33 2.76 1.70
N LEU A 76 13.63 3.90 1.74
CA LEU A 76 13.80 4.88 2.80
C LEU A 76 12.97 4.49 4.04
N ASP A 77 13.37 4.97 5.21
CA ASP A 77 12.65 4.70 6.47
C ASP A 77 11.17 5.11 6.40
N ASP A 78 10.87 6.26 5.80
CA ASP A 78 9.48 6.73 5.61
C ASP A 78 8.68 5.79 4.70
N GLU A 79 9.32 5.16 3.72
CA GLU A 79 8.68 4.22 2.82
C GLU A 79 8.45 2.86 3.49
N ILE A 80 9.36 2.45 4.37
CA ILE A 80 9.18 1.28 5.23
C ILE A 80 8.03 1.51 6.20
N ALA A 81 7.94 2.71 6.79
CA ALA A 81 6.82 3.11 7.64
C ALA A 81 5.49 3.09 6.89
N GLU A 82 5.47 3.64 5.70
CA GLU A 82 4.27 3.63 4.89
C GLU A 82 3.85 2.21 4.46
N LEU A 83 4.81 1.36 4.09
CA LEU A 83 4.53 -0.05 3.79
C LEU A 83 3.96 -0.76 5.02
N ALA A 84 4.51 -0.51 6.21
CA ALA A 84 4.01 -1.06 7.47
C ALA A 84 2.55 -0.65 7.74
N ASP A 85 2.23 0.63 7.58
CA ASP A 85 0.87 1.14 7.75
C ASP A 85 -0.11 0.52 6.75
N ILE A 86 0.30 0.37 5.49
CA ILE A 86 -0.51 -0.27 4.45
C ILE A 86 -0.76 -1.74 4.82
N LEU A 87 0.27 -2.51 5.17
CA LEU A 87 0.11 -3.93 5.48
C LEU A 87 -0.72 -4.14 6.76
N ALA A 88 -0.57 -3.27 7.76
CA ALA A 88 -1.38 -3.28 8.98
C ALA A 88 -2.85 -2.92 8.69
N PHE A 89 -3.11 -1.99 7.77
CA PHE A 89 -4.46 -1.65 7.33
C PHE A 89 -5.12 -2.83 6.59
N LEU A 90 -4.37 -3.54 5.72
CA LEU A 90 -4.90 -4.64 4.92
C LEU A 90 -5.05 -5.95 5.70
N SER A 91 -4.30 -6.16 6.77
CA SER A 91 -4.40 -7.38 7.58
C SER A 91 -5.69 -7.45 8.41
N ASP A 92 -6.43 -6.35 8.54
CA ASP A 92 -7.62 -6.16 9.40
C ASP A 92 -7.42 -6.69 10.84
N ASN A 93 -6.15 -6.86 11.24
CA ASN A 93 -5.74 -7.52 12.48
C ASN A 93 -4.68 -6.66 13.16
N HIS A 94 -5.14 -5.92 14.16
CA HIS A 94 -4.31 -5.02 14.96
C HIS A 94 -3.29 -5.74 15.88
N GLN A 95 -3.26 -7.07 15.90
CA GLN A 95 -2.32 -7.85 16.72
C GLN A 95 -1.13 -8.42 15.95
N VAL A 96 -1.02 -8.14 14.64
CA VAL A 96 0.15 -8.59 13.87
C VAL A 96 1.36 -7.75 14.28
N ALA A 97 2.43 -8.40 14.75
CA ALA A 97 3.67 -7.71 15.13
C ALA A 97 4.70 -7.65 13.98
N GLU A 98 4.63 -8.61 13.05
CA GLU A 98 5.53 -8.68 11.91
C GLU A 98 4.90 -9.41 10.72
N PHE A 99 5.38 -9.10 9.52
CA PHE A 99 5.00 -9.72 8.26
C PHE A 99 6.25 -10.32 7.63
N THR A 100 6.21 -11.60 7.28
CA THR A 100 7.31 -12.28 6.58
C THR A 100 6.83 -12.74 5.22
N PHE A 101 7.52 -12.30 4.15
CA PHE A 101 7.12 -12.57 2.78
C PHE A 101 8.33 -12.51 1.82
N PRO A 102 8.27 -13.19 0.66
CA PRO A 102 9.21 -12.94 -0.43
C PRO A 102 8.95 -11.55 -1.03
N LEU A 103 9.99 -10.74 -1.15
CA LEU A 103 9.85 -9.35 -1.59
C LEU A 103 9.24 -9.26 -3.00
N GLU A 104 9.61 -10.18 -3.89
CA GLU A 104 9.10 -10.30 -5.26
C GLU A 104 7.62 -10.70 -5.35
N GLU A 105 7.07 -11.32 -4.30
CA GLU A 105 5.67 -11.76 -4.26
C GLU A 105 4.73 -10.72 -3.62
N LEU A 106 5.27 -9.59 -3.10
CA LEU A 106 4.49 -8.55 -2.42
C LEU A 106 3.27 -8.12 -3.25
N ALA A 107 3.47 -7.77 -4.53
CA ALA A 107 2.36 -7.39 -5.40
C ALA A 107 1.36 -8.53 -5.63
N GLY A 108 1.86 -9.75 -5.83
CA GLY A 108 1.04 -10.92 -6.11
C GLY A 108 0.09 -11.26 -4.96
N HIS A 109 0.51 -11.02 -3.72
CA HIS A 109 -0.31 -11.28 -2.55
C HIS A 109 -1.42 -10.24 -2.33
N TYR A 110 -1.15 -8.95 -2.55
CA TYR A 110 -2.07 -7.89 -2.12
C TYR A 110 -2.82 -7.20 -3.28
N LEU A 111 -2.20 -6.99 -4.44
CA LEU A 111 -2.82 -6.21 -5.52
C LEU A 111 -4.10 -6.85 -6.10
N PRO A 112 -4.21 -8.19 -6.29
CA PRO A 112 -5.42 -8.78 -6.83
C PRO A 112 -6.65 -8.56 -5.94
N GLY A 113 -6.50 -8.71 -4.62
CA GLY A 113 -7.58 -8.47 -3.66
C GLY A 113 -8.04 -7.01 -3.64
N LEU A 114 -7.07 -6.08 -3.64
CA LEU A 114 -7.34 -4.66 -3.71
C LEU A 114 -8.06 -4.24 -5.00
N GLN A 115 -7.61 -4.78 -6.14
CA GLN A 115 -8.23 -4.52 -7.43
C GLN A 115 -9.68 -5.04 -7.47
N HIS A 116 -9.94 -6.19 -6.86
CA HIS A 116 -11.29 -6.74 -6.75
C HIS A 116 -12.18 -5.85 -5.86
N GLU A 117 -11.73 -5.47 -4.67
CA GLU A 117 -12.52 -4.60 -3.75
C GLU A 117 -12.82 -3.22 -4.37
N LEU A 118 -11.83 -2.61 -5.01
CA LEU A 118 -12.02 -1.35 -5.72
C LEU A 118 -12.98 -1.51 -6.92
N GLY A 119 -12.85 -2.61 -7.65
CA GLY A 119 -13.73 -2.95 -8.78
C GLY A 119 -15.19 -3.11 -8.37
N GLU A 120 -15.47 -3.79 -7.26
CA GLU A 120 -16.83 -3.92 -6.68
C GLU A 120 -17.43 -2.55 -6.29
N ALA A 121 -16.58 -1.57 -5.98
CA ALA A 121 -16.98 -0.19 -5.73
C ALA A 121 -17.08 0.67 -7.01
N GLY A 122 -16.84 0.10 -8.19
CA GLY A 122 -16.84 0.80 -9.48
C GLY A 122 -15.57 1.62 -9.75
N ILE A 123 -14.48 1.37 -9.02
CA ILE A 123 -13.20 2.05 -9.17
C ILE A 123 -12.25 1.14 -9.96
N HIS A 124 -11.91 1.54 -11.18
CA HIS A 124 -10.96 0.81 -12.02
C HIS A 124 -9.55 1.41 -11.89
N VAL A 125 -8.69 0.70 -11.18
CA VAL A 125 -7.26 1.02 -11.04
C VAL A 125 -6.44 0.42 -12.20
N GLY A 126 -5.36 1.10 -12.61
CA GLY A 126 -4.51 0.70 -13.73
C GLY A 126 -4.91 1.23 -15.11
N GLN A 127 -6.03 1.94 -15.21
CA GLN A 127 -6.37 2.72 -16.41
C GLN A 127 -5.91 4.16 -16.20
N THR A 128 -4.73 4.50 -16.70
CA THR A 128 -4.33 5.90 -16.89
C THR A 128 -5.36 6.55 -17.79
N SER A 129 -6.24 7.37 -17.20
CA SER A 129 -7.03 8.31 -17.99
C SER A 129 -6.02 9.20 -18.72
N PRO A 130 -6.09 9.35 -20.06
CA PRO A 130 -5.18 10.23 -20.78
C PRO A 130 -5.33 11.63 -20.19
N SER A 131 -4.22 12.20 -19.72
CA SER A 131 -4.19 13.57 -19.23
C SER A 131 -4.66 14.49 -20.36
N PRO A 132 -5.62 15.40 -20.13
CA PRO A 132 -6.17 16.27 -21.17
C PRO A 132 -5.16 17.30 -21.75
N GLU A 133 -3.91 17.30 -21.29
CA GLU A 133 -2.87 18.22 -21.75
C GLU A 133 -2.24 17.87 -23.10
N ASP A 134 -2.45 16.66 -23.64
CA ASP A 134 -1.83 16.24 -24.92
C ASP A 134 -2.64 16.67 -26.17
N SER A 135 -3.86 17.19 -26.00
CA SER A 135 -4.72 17.62 -27.11
C SER A 135 -4.44 19.03 -27.63
N SER A 136 -3.54 19.79 -27.00
CA SER A 136 -3.29 21.21 -27.36
C SER A 136 -1.97 21.47 -28.09
N ARG A 137 -1.17 20.43 -28.40
CA ARG A 137 0.09 20.57 -29.15
C ARG A 137 0.03 19.85 -30.49
N GLY A 138 -0.83 20.34 -31.39
CA GLY A 138 -0.95 19.76 -32.72
C GLY A 138 -1.83 20.56 -33.67
N HIS A 139 -1.55 21.84 -33.85
CA HIS A 139 -1.91 22.56 -35.08
C HIS A 139 -0.83 23.59 -35.36
N ASN A 140 0.08 23.25 -36.27
CA ASN A 140 0.92 24.17 -37.01
C ASN A 140 0.82 23.80 -38.48
#